data_AF-A0AA45MIP4-F1
#
_entry.id   AF-A0AA45MIP4-F1
#
_cell.length_a   1.000
_cell.length_b   1.000
_cell.length_c   1.000
_cell.angle_alpha   90.00
_cell.angle_beta   90.00
_cell.angle_gamma   90.00
#
_symmetry.space_group_name_H-M   'P 1'
#
loop_
_entity.id
_entity.type
_entity.pdbx_description
1 polymer ?
#
loop_
_entity_poly.entity_id
_entity_poly.type
_entity_poly.pdbx_seq_one_letter_code
_entity_poly.pdbx_strand_id
1 'polypeptide(L)'
;MSFQAKEIRHKGLQRFWNSAGKDTSGISASKAKVTRAILVHLHTARSLDDLRGGLGVSKNFKQLSGHACRYSIEVNANWRITFDCADPHSGELTNIDLEDLHRRGGAKRH
;
A
#
# COMPACT_ATOMS: atom_id res chain seq x y z
N MET A 1 0.05 12.77 5.86
CA MET A 1 -0.66 11.49 6.08
C MET A 1 0.21 10.59 6.93
N SER A 2 -0.39 9.68 7.71
CA SER A 2 0.36 8.66 8.44
C SER A 2 -0.51 7.41 8.61
N PHE A 3 0.10 6.30 9.05
CA PHE A 3 -0.64 5.11 9.45
C PHE A 3 0.04 4.43 10.63
N GLN A 4 -0.77 3.73 11.42
CA GLN A 4 -0.31 2.88 12.50
C GLN A 4 -0.19 1.43 12.01
N ALA A 5 0.71 0.64 12.58
CA ALA A 5 0.89 -0.76 12.17
C ALA A 5 -0.40 -1.61 12.27
N LYS A 6 -1.32 -1.24 13.16
CA LYS A 6 -2.65 -1.87 13.31
C LYS A 6 -3.54 -1.74 12.06
N GLU A 7 -3.29 -0.72 11.24
CA GLU A 7 -4.05 -0.49 10.00
C GLU A 7 -3.64 -1.43 8.87
N ILE A 8 -2.51 -2.13 9.01
CA ILE A 8 -2.06 -3.14 8.06
C ILE A 8 -2.82 -4.44 8.32
N ARG A 9 -3.76 -4.76 7.43
CA ARG A 9 -4.58 -5.98 7.47
C ARG A 9 -3.78 -7.21 7.07
N HIS A 10 -2.84 -7.06 6.14
CA HIS A 10 -2.01 -8.16 5.67
C HIS A 10 -0.99 -8.57 6.74
N LYS A 11 -1.23 -9.71 7.42
CA LYS A 11 -0.39 -10.16 8.55
C LYS A 11 1.11 -10.24 8.23
N GLY A 12 1.47 -10.69 7.02
CA GLY A 12 2.88 -10.73 6.58
C GLY A 12 3.48 -9.34 6.35
N LEU A 13 2.67 -8.39 5.89
CA LEU A 13 3.11 -7.01 5.64
C LEU A 13 3.26 -6.26 6.96
N GLN A 14 2.37 -6.53 7.91
CA GLN A 14 2.44 -5.98 9.26
C GLN A 14 3.71 -6.44 9.98
N ARG A 15 4.03 -7.73 9.95
CA ARG A 15 5.30 -8.26 10.49
C ARG A 15 6.51 -7.63 9.79
N PHE A 16 6.46 -7.52 8.47
CA PHE A 16 7.50 -6.87 7.69
C PHE A 16 7.72 -5.41 8.11
N TRP A 17 6.65 -4.64 8.31
CA TRP A 17 6.72 -3.25 8.79
C TRP A 17 7.28 -3.17 10.22
N ASN A 18 6.74 -3.96 11.14
CA ASN A 18 7.15 -3.96 12.56
C ASN A 18 8.61 -4.39 12.76
N SER A 19 9.12 -5.27 11.90
CA SER A 19 10.53 -5.70 11.91
C SER A 19 11.47 -4.76 11.16
N ALA A 20 10.99 -3.58 10.76
CA ALA A 20 11.72 -2.60 9.93
C ALA A 20 12.22 -3.17 8.59
N GLY A 21 11.55 -4.20 8.07
CA GLY A 21 11.86 -4.86 6.81
C GLY A 21 12.74 -6.10 6.91
N LYS A 22 13.02 -6.60 8.13
CA LYS A 22 13.84 -7.80 8.35
C LYS A 22 13.05 -9.10 8.16
N ASP A 23 11.80 -9.13 8.60
CA ASP A 23 10.93 -10.31 8.51
C ASP A 23 10.15 -10.31 7.19
N THR A 24 10.62 -11.09 6.23
CA THR A 24 9.95 -11.28 4.94
C THR A 24 8.92 -12.42 4.96
N SER A 25 8.64 -13.03 6.11
CA SER A 25 7.71 -14.16 6.21
C SER A 25 6.28 -13.75 5.83
N GLY A 26 5.81 -14.24 4.68
CA GLY A 26 4.50 -13.91 4.12
C GLY A 26 4.50 -12.76 3.13
N ILE A 27 5.66 -12.22 2.78
CA ILE A 27 5.83 -11.42 1.56
C ILE A 27 6.90 -12.06 0.66
N SER A 28 6.89 -11.75 -0.63
CA SER A 28 7.91 -12.26 -1.54
C SER A 28 9.22 -11.48 -1.36
N ALA A 29 10.32 -12.16 -1.03
CA ALA A 29 11.63 -11.53 -0.77
C ALA A 29 12.12 -10.65 -1.94
N SER A 30 11.85 -11.07 -3.18
CA SER A 30 12.17 -10.30 -4.39
C SER A 30 11.46 -8.93 -4.48
N LYS A 31 10.40 -8.75 -3.69
CA LYS A 31 9.57 -7.54 -3.66
C LYS A 31 9.75 -6.73 -2.38
N ALA A 32 10.49 -7.25 -1.40
CA ALA A 32 10.61 -6.65 -0.07
C ALA A 32 11.17 -5.21 -0.14
N LYS A 33 12.22 -4.99 -0.95
CA LYS A 33 12.82 -3.66 -1.11
C LYS A 33 11.83 -2.62 -1.64
N VAL A 34 11.10 -2.96 -2.70
CA VAL A 34 10.10 -2.06 -3.31
C VAL A 34 8.91 -1.84 -2.39
N THR A 35 8.44 -2.91 -1.74
CA THR A 35 7.36 -2.85 -0.76
C THR A 35 7.72 -1.91 0.39
N ARG A 36 8.94 -2.00 0.93
CA ARG A 36 9.43 -1.11 1.99
C ARG A 36 9.49 0.34 1.53
N ALA A 37 10.00 0.59 0.32
CA ALA A 37 10.07 1.94 -0.23
C ALA A 37 8.67 2.56 -0.35
N ILE A 38 7.68 1.80 -0.83
CA ILE A 38 6.29 2.26 -0.91
C ILE A 38 5.71 2.51 0.49
N LEU A 39 5.90 1.59 1.45
CA LEU A 39 5.39 1.78 2.82
C LEU A 39 6.00 3.00 3.51
N VAL A 40 7.30 3.24 3.33
CA VAL A 40 7.96 4.45 3.85
C VAL A 40 7.37 5.68 3.18
N HIS A 41 7.21 5.67 1.85
CA HIS A 41 6.59 6.79 1.12
C HIS A 41 5.16 7.07 1.60
N LEU A 42 4.35 6.02 1.81
CA LEU A 42 3.02 6.10 2.41
C LEU A 42 3.03 6.74 3.79
N HIS A 43 4.03 6.43 4.61
CA HIS A 43 4.14 6.93 5.98
C HIS A 43 4.65 8.38 6.04
N THR A 44 5.47 8.82 5.07
CA THR A 44 6.08 10.15 5.07
C THR A 44 5.34 11.20 4.25
N ALA A 45 4.50 10.77 3.30
CA ALA A 45 3.81 11.69 2.40
C ALA A 45 2.82 12.59 3.14
N ARG A 46 2.71 13.84 2.68
CA ARG A 46 1.82 14.83 3.31
C ARG A 46 0.39 14.74 2.79
N SER A 47 0.21 14.40 1.51
CA SER A 47 -1.08 14.28 0.81
C SER A 47 -1.06 13.17 -0.24
N LEU A 48 -2.22 12.80 -0.79
CA LEU A 48 -2.28 11.85 -1.90
C LEU A 48 -1.57 12.36 -3.17
N ASP A 49 -1.46 13.67 -3.34
CA ASP A 49 -0.73 14.27 -4.46
C ASP A 49 0.79 14.07 -4.32
N ASP A 50 1.30 14.23 -3.10
CA ASP A 50 2.70 13.91 -2.76
C ASP A 50 3.00 12.42 -2.97
N LEU A 51 2.03 11.55 -2.67
CA LEU A 51 2.14 10.12 -3.01
C LEU A 51 2.23 9.87 -4.51
N ARG A 52 1.40 10.56 -5.30
CA ARG A 52 1.38 10.44 -6.75
C ARG A 52 2.69 10.93 -7.38
N GLY A 53 3.25 12.04 -6.88
CA GLY A 53 4.47 12.65 -7.41
C GLY A 53 5.78 11.99 -6.95
N GLY A 54 5.84 11.48 -5.72
CA GLY A 54 7.11 11.02 -5.12
C GLY A 54 7.60 9.63 -5.54
N LEU A 55 6.79 8.84 -6.25
CA LEU A 55 7.22 7.56 -6.81
C LEU A 55 7.76 7.78 -8.24
N GLY A 56 8.98 8.30 -8.34
CA GLY A 56 9.66 8.76 -9.57
C GLY A 56 9.83 7.77 -10.74
N VAL A 57 9.13 6.63 -10.74
CA VAL A 57 9.02 5.71 -11.88
C VAL A 57 7.62 5.05 -11.85
N SER A 58 6.64 5.64 -12.55
CA SER A 58 5.32 5.10 -12.92
C SER A 58 4.79 3.92 -12.08
N LYS A 59 4.75 4.06 -10.75
CA LYS A 59 3.96 3.14 -9.93
C LYS A 59 2.53 3.60 -10.09
N ASN A 60 1.72 2.76 -10.70
CA ASN A 60 0.37 3.08 -11.15
C ASN A 60 -0.54 3.36 -9.93
N PHE A 61 -0.44 4.57 -9.38
CA PHE A 61 -1.24 5.08 -8.27
C PHE A 61 -2.59 5.50 -8.84
N LYS A 62 -3.64 4.85 -8.35
CA LYS A 62 -5.01 5.17 -8.76
C LYS A 62 -6.00 4.89 -7.64
N GLN A 63 -7.09 5.63 -7.66
CA GLN A 63 -8.29 5.27 -6.93
C GLN A 63 -8.93 4.04 -7.59
N LEU A 64 -9.41 3.09 -6.78
CA LEU A 64 -10.14 1.93 -7.28
C LEU A 64 -11.54 2.34 -7.74
N SER A 65 -11.91 1.89 -8.94
CA SER A 65 -13.23 2.19 -9.51
C SER A 65 -14.33 1.59 -8.64
N GLY A 66 -15.36 2.40 -8.34
CA GLY A 66 -16.47 2.00 -7.47
C GLY A 66 -16.19 2.12 -5.97
N HIS A 67 -15.05 2.69 -5.56
CA HIS A 67 -14.76 3.00 -4.15
C HIS A 67 -14.59 4.50 -3.94
N ALA A 68 -15.14 5.03 -2.84
CA ALA A 68 -15.08 6.46 -2.53
C ALA A 68 -13.67 6.93 -2.12
N CYS A 69 -12.90 6.09 -1.43
CA CYS A 69 -11.66 6.47 -0.77
C CYS A 69 -10.59 5.37 -0.79
N ARG A 70 -10.73 4.35 -1.64
CA ARG A 70 -9.76 3.25 -1.72
C ARG A 70 -8.80 3.45 -2.89
N TYR A 71 -7.52 3.33 -2.60
CA TYR A 71 -6.43 3.57 -3.54
C TYR A 71 -5.58 2.30 -3.70
N SER A 72 -4.87 2.23 -4.81
CA SER A 72 -3.97 1.15 -5.17
C SER A 72 -2.66 1.73 -5.71
N ILE A 73 -1.54 1.17 -5.27
CA ILE A 73 -0.20 1.42 -5.79
C ILE A 73 0.37 0.11 -6.30
N GLU A 74 0.96 0.15 -7.49
CA GLU A 74 1.72 -0.97 -8.01
C GLU A 74 3.03 -1.19 -7.25
N VAL A 75 3.25 -2.42 -6.76
CA VAL A 75 4.56 -2.86 -6.25
C VAL A 75 5.40 -3.34 -7.43
N ASN A 76 4.96 -4.42 -8.09
CA ASN A 76 5.50 -4.92 -9.35
C ASN A 76 4.53 -5.93 -9.98
N ALA A 77 4.55 -6.03 -11.31
CA ALA A 77 3.72 -6.97 -12.07
C ALA A 77 2.27 -7.00 -11.54
N ASN A 78 1.89 -8.04 -10.79
CA ASN A 78 0.52 -8.27 -10.32
C ASN A 78 0.28 -7.77 -8.88
N TRP A 79 1.34 -7.41 -8.16
CA TRP A 79 1.24 -7.06 -6.75
C TRP A 79 0.84 -5.59 -6.60
N ARG A 80 -0.15 -5.35 -5.73
CA ARG A 80 -0.70 -4.04 -5.41
C ARG A 80 -0.69 -3.85 -3.91
N ILE A 81 -0.30 -2.67 -3.46
CA ILE A 81 -0.62 -2.21 -2.11
C ILE A 81 -1.90 -1.41 -2.22
N THR A 82 -2.92 -1.78 -1.46
CA THR A 82 -4.20 -1.09 -1.39
C THR A 82 -4.40 -0.50 -0.01
N PHE A 83 -5.11 0.62 0.08
CA PHE A 83 -5.37 1.31 1.33
C PHE A 83 -6.54 2.28 1.18
N ASP A 84 -7.16 2.63 2.28
CA ASP A 84 -8.23 3.62 2.34
C ASP A 84 -7.68 4.94 2.88
N CYS A 85 -8.11 6.05 2.29
CA CYS A 85 -7.76 7.41 2.72
C CYS A 85 -8.98 8.32 2.58
N ALA A 86 -9.63 8.64 3.69
CA ALA A 86 -10.88 9.41 3.70
C ALA A 86 -10.68 10.90 3.35
N ASP A 87 -9.53 11.47 3.72
CA ASP A 87 -9.15 12.84 3.37
C ASP A 87 -7.89 12.85 2.50
N PRO A 88 -8.00 13.19 1.21
CA PRO A 88 -6.87 13.28 0.28
C PRO A 88 -5.76 14.25 0.69
N HIS A 89 -6.07 15.26 1.51
CA HIS A 89 -5.15 16.34 1.84
C HIS A 89 -4.31 16.05 3.08
N SER A 90 -4.91 15.46 4.12
CA SER A 90 -4.23 15.25 5.41
C SER A 90 -4.53 13.92 6.09
N GLY A 91 -5.38 13.08 5.49
CA GLY A 91 -5.97 11.91 6.12
C GLY A 91 -4.99 10.84 6.59
N GLU A 92 -5.48 10.00 7.50
CA GLU A 92 -4.81 8.77 7.90
C GLU A 92 -5.07 7.66 6.88
N LEU A 93 -4.06 6.82 6.66
CA LEU A 93 -4.20 5.65 5.81
C LEU A 93 -4.64 4.45 6.66
N THR A 94 -5.72 3.81 6.22
CA THR A 94 -6.34 2.67 6.92
C THR A 94 -6.49 1.48 5.98
N ASN A 95 -6.84 0.31 6.52
CA ASN A 95 -7.13 -0.90 5.73
C ASN A 95 -6.04 -1.27 4.70
N ILE A 96 -4.76 -1.16 5.09
CA ILE A 96 -3.61 -1.37 4.21
C ILE A 96 -3.44 -2.87 3.95
N ASP A 97 -3.40 -3.27 2.68
CA ASP A 97 -3.27 -4.66 2.25
C ASP A 97 -2.23 -4.82 1.12
N LEU A 98 -1.77 -6.06 0.92
CA LEU A 98 -0.90 -6.47 -0.17
C LEU A 98 -1.63 -7.54 -1.01
N GLU A 99 -2.13 -7.13 -2.16
CA GLU A 99 -2.99 -7.93 -3.03
C GLU A 99 -2.24 -8.44 -4.28
N ASP A 100 -2.58 -9.64 -4.75
CA ASP A 100 -2.08 -10.23 -6.00
C ASP A 100 -3.22 -10.31 -7.03
N LEU A 101 -3.12 -9.52 -8.10
CA LEU A 101 -4.14 -9.42 -9.15
C LEU A 101 -4.35 -10.71 -9.97
N HIS A 102 -3.41 -11.67 -9.94
CA HIS A 102 -3.60 -12.93 -10.70
C HIS A 102 -4.58 -13.91 -10.06
N ARG A 103 -4.92 -13.75 -8.79
CA ARG A 103 -6.02 -14.52 -8.20
C ARG A 103 -7.33 -13.84 -8.60
N ARG A 104 -8.07 -14.42 -9.55
CA ARG A 104 -9.46 -14.02 -9.88
C ARG A 104 -10.23 -13.84 -8.55
N GLY A 105 -10.48 -12.59 -8.15
CA GLY A 105 -11.00 -12.20 -6.83
C GLY A 105 -10.28 -11.02 -6.15
N GLY A 106 -9.16 -10.55 -6.72
CA GLY A 106 -8.33 -9.45 -6.20
C GLY A 106 -8.92 -8.05 -6.39
N ALA A 107 -9.81 -7.72 -5.46
CA ALA A 107 -10.25 -6.41 -4.96
C ALA A 107 -11.68 -6.70 -4.51
N LYS A 108 -11.84 -7.27 -3.30
CA LYS A 108 -13.18 -7.49 -2.77
C LYS A 108 -13.83 -6.12 -2.65
N ARG A 109 -14.83 -5.86 -3.50
CA ARG A 109 -15.84 -4.83 -3.28
C ARG A 109 -16.46 -5.16 -1.93
N HIS A 110 -16.07 -4.41 -0.91
CA HIS A 110 -16.62 -4.54 0.42
C HIS A 110 -17.56 -3.38 0.69
#